data_AF-A0A1G9XR77-F1
#
_entry.id   AF-A0A1G9XR77-F1
#
_cell.length_a   1.000
_cell.length_b   1.000
_cell.length_c   1.000
_cell.angle_alpha   90.00
_cell.angle_beta   90.00
_cell.angle_gamma   90.00
#
_symmetry.space_group_name_H-M   'P 1'
#
loop_
_entity.id
_entity.type
_entity.pdbx_description
1 polymer ?
#
loop_
_entity_poly.entity_id
_entity_poly.type
_entity_poly.pdbx_seq_one_letter_code
_entity_poly.pdbx_strand_id
1 'polypeptide(L)'
;MVRESRREKERRRKRQRWSTKLALGAAVAVLAMFALLLINNQMNLNAKNRELESQINEVQSQVDEETQRANDLEDYQEYIQSKKFVEEIAKNKFGLICPDEIIFKADE
;
A
#
# COMPACT_ATOMS: atom_id res chain seq x y z
N MET A 1 19.17 35.54 -69.16
CA MET A 1 19.41 34.49 -68.14
C MET A 1 20.43 35.00 -67.13
N VAL A 2 20.00 35.38 -65.92
CA VAL A 2 20.92 35.82 -64.86
C VAL A 2 21.63 34.59 -64.32
N ARG A 3 22.91 34.42 -64.66
CA ARG A 3 23.77 33.40 -64.04
C ARG A 3 24.10 33.86 -62.63
N GLU A 4 23.31 33.42 -61.65
CA GLU A 4 23.65 33.56 -60.23
C GLU A 4 25.11 33.14 -59.99
N SER A 5 25.87 34.01 -59.33
CA SER A 5 27.28 33.74 -59.05
C SER A 5 27.41 32.50 -58.16
N ARG A 6 28.45 31.66 -58.36
CA ARG A 6 28.67 30.45 -57.55
C ARG A 6 28.63 30.73 -56.04
N ARG A 7 29.05 31.93 -55.63
CA ARG A 7 29.06 32.41 -54.24
C ARG A 7 27.67 32.61 -53.64
N GLU A 8 26.68 33.06 -54.41
CA GLU A 8 25.29 33.22 -53.92
C GLU A 8 24.61 31.87 -53.72
N LYS A 9 24.85 30.90 -54.61
CA LYS A 9 24.35 29.53 -54.46
C LYS A 9 24.92 28.84 -53.23
N GLU A 10 26.20 29.04 -52.94
CA GLU A 10 26.85 28.51 -51.73
C GLU A 10 26.31 29.15 -50.43
N ARG A 11 26.06 30.46 -50.43
CA ARG A 11 25.46 31.17 -49.28
C ARG A 11 24.02 30.71 -49.00
N ARG A 12 23.21 30.49 -50.04
CA ARG A 12 21.86 29.92 -49.89
C ARG A 12 21.89 28.49 -49.34
N ARG A 13 22.79 27.64 -49.86
CA ARG A 13 23.00 26.26 -49.35
C ARG A 13 23.49 26.23 -47.91
N LYS A 14 24.39 27.13 -47.50
CA LYS A 14 24.83 27.26 -46.10
C LYS A 14 23.68 27.68 -45.17
N ARG A 15 22.87 28.66 -45.59
CA ARG A 15 21.67 29.07 -44.83
C ARG A 15 20.65 27.96 -44.70
N GLN A 16 20.34 27.24 -45.79
CA GLN A 16 19.46 26.08 -45.74
C GLN A 16 20.00 24.96 -44.83
N ARG A 17 21.30 24.66 -44.88
CA ARG A 17 21.90 23.67 -43.98
C ARG A 17 21.84 24.10 -42.51
N TRP A 18 21.99 25.39 -42.22
CA TRP A 18 21.82 25.92 -40.86
C TRP A 18 20.36 25.87 -40.41
N SER A 19 19.40 26.23 -41.26
CA SER A 19 17.98 26.14 -40.92
C SER A 19 17.52 24.69 -40.71
N THR A 20 18.01 23.75 -41.52
CA THR A 20 17.70 22.32 -41.34
C THR A 20 18.33 21.76 -40.07
N LYS A 21 19.56 22.17 -39.72
CA LYS A 21 20.21 21.80 -38.45
C LYS A 21 19.48 22.37 -37.23
N LEU A 22 18.98 23.61 -37.31
CA LEU A 22 18.17 24.22 -36.27
C LEU A 22 16.82 23.52 -36.10
N ALA A 23 16.14 23.18 -37.21
CA ALA A 23 14.88 22.44 -37.18
C ALA A 23 15.07 21.03 -36.58
N LEU A 24 16.15 20.34 -36.93
CA LEU A 24 16.49 19.04 -36.35
C LEU A 24 16.81 19.16 -34.84
N GLY A 25 17.58 20.18 -34.45
CA GLY A 25 17.89 20.44 -33.04
C GLY A 25 16.63 20.74 -32.23
N ALA A 26 15.69 21.51 -32.78
CA ALA A 26 14.39 21.76 -32.16
C ALA A 26 13.57 20.47 -32.00
N ALA A 27 13.52 19.62 -33.03
CA ALA A 27 12.81 18.33 -32.96
C ALA A 27 13.41 17.40 -31.87
N VAL A 28 14.74 17.33 -31.77
CA VAL A 28 15.42 16.55 -30.72
C VAL A 28 15.15 17.13 -29.33
N ALA A 29 15.13 18.45 -29.17
CA ALA A 29 14.83 19.11 -27.91
C ALA A 29 13.39 18.82 -27.43
N VAL A 30 12.41 18.81 -28.34
CA VAL A 30 11.03 18.44 -28.03
C VAL A 30 10.93 16.99 -27.57
N LEU A 31 11.61 16.05 -28.24
CA LEU A 31 11.63 14.65 -27.83
C LEU A 31 12.32 14.45 -26.47
N ALA A 32 13.43 15.15 -26.21
CA ALA A 32 14.11 15.12 -24.92
C ALA A 32 13.23 15.68 -23.79
N MET A 33 12.51 16.77 -24.05
CA MET A 33 11.54 17.32 -23.09
C MET A 33 10.42 16.31 -22.79
N PHE A 34 9.86 15.66 -23.81
CA PHE A 34 8.87 14.59 -23.61
C PHE A 34 9.43 13.43 -22.79
N ALA A 35 10.66 12.98 -23.06
CA ALA A 35 11.30 11.91 -22.30
C ALA A 35 11.48 12.29 -20.82
N LEU A 36 11.92 13.53 -20.54
CA LEU A 36 12.05 14.03 -19.16
C LEU A 36 10.70 14.11 -18.44
N LEU A 37 9.63 14.54 -19.12
CA LEU A 37 8.28 14.57 -18.55
C LEU A 37 7.77 13.17 -18.18
N LEU A 38 8.01 12.17 -19.04
CA LEU A 38 7.61 10.79 -18.77
C LEU A 38 8.36 10.17 -17.58
N ILE A 39 9.66 10.44 -17.46
CA ILE A 39 10.49 9.94 -16.34
C ILE A 39 10.02 10.56 -15.01
N ASN A 40 9.77 11.87 -14.98
CA ASN A 40 9.26 12.54 -13.78
C ASN A 40 7.90 11.99 -13.32
N ASN A 41 7.04 11.60 -14.26
CA ASN A 41 5.72 11.08 -13.93
C ASN A 41 5.80 9.65 -13.34
N GLN A 42 6.75 8.82 -13.79
CA GLN A 42 6.96 7.47 -13.25
C GLN A 42 7.47 7.48 -11.80
N MET A 43 8.31 8.43 -11.41
CA MET A 43 8.83 8.49 -10.04
C MET A 43 7.73 8.78 -9.01
N ASN A 44 6.70 9.55 -9.39
CA ASN A 44 5.60 9.89 -8.49
C ASN A 44 4.55 8.78 -8.38
N LEU A 45 4.37 7.97 -9.43
CA LEU A 45 3.44 6.83 -9.45
C LEU A 45 3.94 5.67 -8.57
N ASN A 46 5.23 5.35 -8.61
CA ASN A 46 5.79 4.26 -7.83
C ASN A 46 5.85 4.58 -6.32
N ALA A 47 6.02 5.85 -5.95
CA ALA A 47 5.97 6.28 -4.55
C ALA A 47 4.56 6.09 -3.95
N LYS A 48 3.53 6.50 -4.71
CA LYS A 48 2.13 6.34 -4.29
C LYS A 48 1.70 4.88 -4.18
N ASN A 49 2.14 4.01 -5.10
CA ASN A 49 1.82 2.59 -5.02
C ASN A 49 2.37 1.93 -3.75
N ARG A 50 3.61 2.27 -3.35
CA ARG A 50 4.19 1.73 -2.11
C ARG A 50 3.48 2.22 -0.85
N GLU A 51 3.08 3.48 -0.83
CA GLU A 51 2.32 4.04 0.29
C GLU A 51 0.93 3.39 0.40
N LEU A 52 0.25 3.19 -0.73
CA LEU A 52 -1.04 2.50 -0.78
C LEU A 52 -0.92 1.03 -0.36
N GLU A 53 0.11 0.30 -0.80
CA GLU A 53 0.37 -1.07 -0.35
C GLU A 53 0.63 -1.14 1.16
N SER A 54 1.36 -0.18 1.71
CA SER A 54 1.58 -0.09 3.16
C SER A 54 0.28 0.13 3.92
N GLN A 55 -0.56 1.07 3.46
CA GLN A 55 -1.86 1.34 4.08
C GLN A 55 -2.81 0.14 3.99
N ILE A 56 -2.82 -0.57 2.85
CA ILE A 56 -3.62 -1.79 2.69
C ILE A 56 -3.18 -2.85 3.69
N ASN A 57 -1.88 -3.11 3.81
CA ASN A 57 -1.36 -4.11 4.73
C ASN A 57 -1.63 -3.74 6.20
N GLU A 58 -1.48 -2.46 6.56
CA GLU A 58 -1.78 -1.98 7.91
C GLU A 58 -3.26 -2.14 8.25
N VAL A 59 -4.14 -1.70 7.35
CA VAL A 59 -5.59 -1.82 7.54
C VAL A 59 -6.01 -3.29 7.59
N GLN A 60 -5.44 -4.14 6.75
CA GLN A 60 -5.73 -5.58 6.77
C GLN A 60 -5.30 -6.21 8.10
N SER A 61 -4.12 -5.85 8.62
CA SER A 61 -3.67 -6.34 9.92
C SER A 61 -4.61 -5.93 11.06
N GLN A 62 -5.13 -4.70 11.05
CA GLN A 62 -6.11 -4.24 12.04
C GLN A 62 -7.44 -4.99 11.92
N VAL A 63 -7.90 -5.26 10.70
CA VAL A 63 -9.12 -6.04 10.44
C VAL A 63 -8.96 -7.47 10.97
N ASP A 64 -7.82 -8.11 10.69
CA ASP A 64 -7.57 -9.48 11.11
C ASP A 64 -7.48 -9.59 12.65
N GLU A 65 -6.81 -8.64 13.31
CA GLU A 65 -6.72 -8.56 14.78
C GLU A 65 -8.09 -8.36 15.44
N GLU A 66 -8.89 -7.40 14.95
CA GLU A 66 -10.23 -7.15 15.50
C GLU A 66 -11.19 -8.31 15.20
N THR A 67 -11.04 -8.98 14.06
CA THR A 67 -11.84 -10.18 13.75
C THR A 67 -11.49 -11.33 14.69
N GLN A 68 -10.20 -11.56 14.97
CA GLN A 68 -9.78 -12.58 15.94
C GLN A 68 -10.31 -12.25 17.35
N ARG A 69 -10.19 -11.00 17.76
CA ARG A 69 -10.69 -10.54 19.07
C ARG A 69 -12.21 -10.68 19.20
N ALA A 70 -12.96 -10.46 18.11
CA ALA A 70 -14.40 -10.67 18.07
C ALA A 70 -14.76 -12.16 18.27
N ASN A 71 -14.02 -13.07 17.62
CA ASN A 71 -14.21 -14.52 17.80
C ASN A 71 -13.89 -14.94 19.25
N ASP A 72 -12.77 -14.46 19.82
CA ASP A 72 -12.40 -14.75 21.21
C ASP A 72 -13.47 -14.26 22.20
N LEU A 73 -14.11 -13.11 21.91
CA LEU A 73 -15.23 -12.58 22.69
C LEU A 73 -16.49 -13.44 22.58
N GLU A 74 -16.77 -13.99 21.40
CA GLU A 74 -17.90 -14.90 21.17
C GLU A 74 -17.71 -16.20 21.97
N ASP A 75 -16.53 -16.81 21.89
CA ASP A 75 -16.18 -18.00 22.66
C ASP A 75 -16.28 -17.75 24.18
N TYR A 76 -15.79 -16.59 24.63
CA TYR A 76 -15.90 -16.19 26.03
C TYR A 76 -17.36 -15.99 26.46
N GLN A 77 -18.17 -15.38 25.59
CA GLN A 77 -19.60 -15.18 25.83
C GLN A 77 -20.33 -16.53 25.97
N GLU A 78 -20.00 -17.53 25.15
CA GLU A 78 -20.56 -18.87 25.28
C GLU A 78 -20.14 -19.53 26.60
N TYR A 79 -18.87 -19.41 26.99
CA TYR A 79 -18.36 -19.97 28.24
C TYR A 79 -19.07 -19.40 29.47
N ILE A 80 -19.27 -18.08 29.57
CA ILE A 80 -19.95 -17.46 30.73
C ILE A 80 -21.44 -17.80 30.80
N GLN A 81 -22.07 -18.11 29.66
CA GLN A 81 -23.46 -18.58 29.61
C GLN A 81 -23.58 -20.07 29.98
N SER A 82 -22.46 -20.80 30.04
CA SER A 82 -22.46 -22.22 30.33
C SER A 82 -22.79 -22.52 31.80
N LYS A 83 -23.36 -23.72 32.04
CA LYS A 83 -23.61 -24.21 33.40
C LYS A 83 -22.33 -24.39 34.21
N LYS A 84 -21.19 -24.68 33.55
CA LYS A 84 -19.88 -24.81 34.20
C LYS A 84 -19.44 -23.52 34.85
N PHE A 85 -19.62 -22.39 34.17
CA PHE A 85 -19.30 -21.08 34.73
C PHE A 85 -20.15 -20.76 35.96
N VAL A 86 -21.46 -21.07 35.92
CA VAL A 86 -22.34 -20.91 37.07
C VAL A 86 -21.90 -21.79 38.24
N GLU A 87 -21.53 -23.04 37.98
CA GLU A 87 -21.03 -23.97 38.99
C GLU A 87 -19.70 -23.50 39.61
N GLU A 88 -18.75 -23.04 38.80
CA GLU A 88 -17.48 -22.48 39.28
C GLU A 88 -17.68 -21.23 40.12
N ILE A 89 -18.57 -20.32 39.70
CA ILE A 89 -18.90 -19.13 40.49
C ILE A 89 -19.62 -19.51 41.79
N ALA A 90 -20.52 -20.49 41.75
CA ALA A 90 -21.21 -21.02 42.93
C ALA A 90 -20.22 -21.62 43.95
N LYS A 91 -19.29 -22.45 43.48
CA LYS A 91 -18.22 -23.04 44.29
C LYS A 91 -17.27 -21.96 44.85
N ASN A 92 -16.74 -21.09 44.00
CA ASN A 92 -15.72 -20.12 44.39
C ASN A 92 -16.26 -18.96 45.25
N LYS A 93 -17.44 -18.40 44.91
CA LYS A 93 -17.98 -17.24 45.63
C LYS A 93 -18.85 -17.62 46.82
N PHE A 94 -19.62 -18.69 46.70
CA PHE A 94 -20.62 -19.07 47.71
C PHE A 94 -20.24 -20.33 48.48
N GLY A 95 -19.11 -20.98 48.15
CA GLY A 95 -18.68 -22.21 48.82
C GLY A 95 -19.66 -23.38 48.63
N LEU A 96 -20.52 -23.30 47.61
CA LEU A 96 -21.53 -24.32 47.34
C LEU A 96 -20.85 -25.56 46.77
N ILE A 97 -21.30 -26.73 47.18
CA ILE A 97 -20.74 -28.03 46.78
C ILE A 97 -21.83 -28.77 46.02
N CYS A 98 -21.47 -29.47 44.94
CA CYS A 98 -22.46 -30.29 44.24
C CYS A 98 -22.90 -31.47 45.15
N PRO A 99 -24.18 -31.89 45.10
CA PRO A 99 -24.73 -32.88 46.04
C PRO A 99 -24.01 -34.24 46.05
N ASP A 100 -23.33 -34.56 44.96
CA ASP A 100 -22.59 -35.80 44.68
C ASP A 100 -21.06 -35.66 44.84
N GLU A 101 -20.55 -34.48 45.22
CA GLU A 101 -19.12 -34.18 45.31
C GLU A 101 -18.58 -34.38 46.74
N ILE A 102 -17.60 -35.27 46.92
CA ILE A 102 -16.98 -35.60 48.21
C ILE A 102 -15.68 -34.79 48.37
N ILE A 103 -15.63 -33.90 49.37
CA ILE A 103 -14.42 -33.11 49.68
C ILE A 103 -13.56 -33.82 50.73
N PHE A 104 -12.31 -34.13 50.38
CA PHE A 104 -11.27 -34.52 51.34
C PHE A 104 -10.47 -33.29 51.78
N LYS A 105 -10.60 -32.92 53.05
CA LYS A 105 -9.64 -32.01 53.70
C LYS A 105 -8.58 -32.87 54.37
N ALA A 106 -7.31 -32.61 54.09
CA ALA A 106 -6.22 -33.19 54.85
C ALA A 106 -6.22 -32.48 56.22
N ASP A 107 -6.55 -33.22 57.27
CA ASP A 107 -6.24 -32.79 58.64
C ASP A 107 -4.70 -32.87 58.81
N GLU A 108 -4.10 -31.84 59.41
CA GLU A 108 -2.70 -31.91 59.89
C GLU A 108 -2.51 -33.05 60.91
#